data_AF-A0A836Q3G8-F1
#
_entry.id   AF-A0A836Q3G8-F1
#
_cell.length_a   1.000
_cell.length_b   1.000
_cell.length_c   1.000
_cell.angle_alpha   90.00
_cell.angle_beta   90.00
_cell.angle_gamma   90.00
#
_symmetry.space_group_name_H-M   'P 1'
#
loop_
_entity.id
_entity.type
_entity.pdbx_description
1 polymer ?
#
loop_
_entity_poly.entity_id
_entity_poly.type
_entity_poly.pdbx_seq_one_letter_code
_entity_poly.pdbx_strand_id
1 'polypeptide(L)'
;MKSFGNRGGGPEKQPGRPMGRPQPGQRPNNRGYTNENYQQDENQYPAPFPNQQGMQGQGQWQGQGQGQQWQGQNQDQWQDHYQDQGDQESSAAVRVEPGKRAGALLIDFVCAYFIGVLLAVPMTFIPFLGQFFNTSFVMPLVLLFRDCFFRGRGFGKNLMGLQVVDARTGQPCTLVQSFKRNIILCAPYIVLLLANVISNILQLANLPFPWWQTAHKMVHDSLIGLIQIVGMIYIAVVLPMECYRAWKRPDSLRKGDEFAGTMVVEAGMDFSNPLPR
;
A
#
# COMPACT_ATOMS: atom_id res chain seq x y z
N MET A 1 71.18 7.68 -14.93
CA MET A 1 70.97 7.32 -16.35
C MET A 1 70.19 6.01 -16.43
N LYS A 2 68.87 6.06 -16.60
CA LYS A 2 68.06 4.89 -17.00
C LYS A 2 66.99 5.35 -17.97
N SER A 3 66.84 4.51 -18.98
CA SER A 3 66.34 4.75 -20.32
C SER A 3 64.82 4.84 -20.41
N PHE A 4 64.39 5.63 -21.39
CA PHE A 4 63.04 5.76 -21.91
C PHE A 4 62.45 4.41 -22.32
N GLY A 5 61.18 4.19 -21.96
CA GLY A 5 60.33 3.10 -22.41
C GLY A 5 59.12 3.66 -23.17
N ASN A 6 59.25 3.63 -24.49
CA ASN A 6 58.28 4.00 -25.51
C ASN A 6 56.97 3.22 -25.34
N ARG A 7 55.81 3.90 -25.24
CA ARG A 7 54.48 3.25 -25.28
C ARG A 7 53.69 3.72 -26.48
N GLY A 8 53.26 2.72 -27.25
CA GLY A 8 52.65 2.80 -28.56
C GLY A 8 51.41 3.68 -28.66
N GLY A 9 51.27 4.28 -29.84
CA GLY A 9 50.08 4.97 -30.29
C GLY A 9 48.87 4.04 -30.36
N GLY A 10 47.77 4.51 -29.78
CA GLY A 10 46.46 3.90 -29.93
C GLY A 10 45.79 4.35 -31.25
N PRO A 11 44.78 3.60 -31.72
CA PRO A 11 44.11 3.84 -32.98
C PRO A 11 43.30 5.14 -32.98
N GLU A 12 43.46 5.87 -34.08
CA GLU A 12 42.80 7.11 -34.44
C GLU A 12 41.27 6.92 -34.52
N LYS A 13 40.52 7.68 -33.71
CA LYS A 13 39.05 7.64 -33.72
C LYS A 13 38.53 8.34 -34.97
N GLN A 14 37.81 7.59 -35.81
CA GLN A 14 37.07 8.14 -36.95
C GLN A 14 36.00 9.14 -36.47
N PRO A 15 35.80 10.27 -37.18
CA PRO A 15 34.76 11.24 -36.86
C PRO A 15 33.37 10.65 -37.10
N GLY A 16 32.54 10.68 -36.06
CA GLY A 16 31.16 10.20 -36.08
C GLY A 16 30.31 10.97 -37.08
N ARG A 17 29.53 10.22 -37.87
CA ARG A 17 28.52 10.79 -38.77
C ARG A 17 27.42 11.48 -37.95
N PRO A 18 26.88 12.61 -38.41
CA PRO A 18 25.75 13.28 -37.75
C PRO A 18 24.53 12.37 -37.78
N MET A 19 24.01 12.03 -36.59
CA MET A 19 22.73 11.33 -36.47
C MET A 19 21.61 12.25 -36.95
N GLY A 20 20.92 11.81 -38.01
CA GLY A 20 19.73 12.47 -38.52
C GLY A 20 18.66 12.59 -37.44
N ARG A 21 18.04 13.76 -37.35
CA ARG A 21 16.90 14.00 -36.45
C ARG A 21 15.77 13.02 -36.79
N PRO A 22 15.20 12.32 -35.79
CA PRO A 22 14.02 11.49 -36.01
C PRO A 22 12.84 12.37 -36.45
N GLN A 23 12.15 11.94 -37.50
CA GLN A 23 10.93 12.57 -37.98
C GLN A 23 9.81 12.39 -36.93
N PRO A 24 9.05 13.44 -36.62
CA PRO A 24 7.87 13.31 -35.77
C PRO A 24 6.79 12.55 -36.54
N GLY A 25 6.42 11.35 -36.08
CA GLY A 25 5.26 10.61 -36.60
C GLY A 25 5.36 9.09 -36.66
N GLN A 26 6.53 8.49 -36.43
CA GLN A 26 6.65 7.02 -36.46
C GLN A 26 6.79 6.45 -35.04
N ARG A 27 5.66 5.93 -34.51
CA ARG A 27 5.67 5.08 -33.31
C ARG A 27 6.32 3.73 -33.68
N PRO A 28 7.28 3.23 -32.90
CA PRO A 28 7.84 1.90 -33.14
C PRO A 28 6.78 0.82 -32.88
N ASN A 29 6.65 -0.12 -33.82
CA ASN A 29 5.84 -1.32 -33.66
C ASN A 29 6.33 -2.11 -32.45
N ASN A 30 5.46 -2.22 -31.46
CA ASN A 30 5.66 -2.98 -30.23
C ASN A 30 5.76 -4.47 -30.61
N ARG A 31 6.98 -5.04 -30.56
CA ARG A 31 7.19 -6.48 -30.74
C ARG A 31 6.60 -7.19 -29.52
N GLY A 32 5.49 -7.88 -29.72
CA GLY A 32 4.91 -8.78 -28.74
C GLY A 32 5.93 -9.83 -28.31
N TYR A 33 6.19 -9.89 -27.00
CA TYR A 33 6.82 -11.05 -26.39
C TYR A 33 5.74 -12.11 -26.21
N THR A 34 5.68 -13.08 -27.11
CA THR A 34 4.94 -14.32 -26.87
C THR A 34 5.69 -15.12 -25.81
N ASN A 35 5.13 -15.13 -24.60
CA ASN A 35 5.65 -15.89 -23.48
C ASN A 35 5.05 -17.31 -23.53
N GLU A 36 5.57 -18.15 -24.41
CA GLU A 36 5.24 -19.57 -24.46
C GLU A 36 6.05 -20.32 -23.39
N ASN A 37 5.39 -20.73 -22.30
CA ASN A 37 5.77 -21.78 -21.31
C ASN A 37 5.46 -21.41 -19.85
N TYR A 38 4.24 -20.99 -19.57
CA TYR A 38 3.62 -21.25 -18.26
C TYR A 38 2.36 -22.06 -18.49
N GLN A 39 2.49 -23.39 -18.45
CA GLN A 39 1.35 -24.25 -18.14
C GLN A 39 0.97 -23.96 -16.68
N GLN A 40 0.09 -22.97 -16.50
CA GLN A 40 -0.56 -22.70 -15.24
C GLN A 40 -1.59 -23.81 -15.01
N ASP A 41 -1.55 -24.43 -13.83
CA ASP A 41 -2.66 -25.22 -13.30
C ASP A 41 -3.91 -24.32 -13.24
N GLU A 42 -4.78 -24.41 -14.25
CA GLU A 42 -6.02 -23.64 -14.39
C GLU A 42 -7.07 -23.99 -13.30
N ASN A 43 -6.80 -24.98 -12.44
CA ASN A 43 -7.76 -25.47 -11.46
C ASN A 43 -7.84 -24.66 -10.15
N GLN A 44 -7.13 -23.53 -10.02
CA GLN A 44 -7.10 -22.77 -8.75
C GLN A 44 -7.66 -21.35 -8.82
N TYR A 45 -8.30 -20.98 -9.93
CA TYR A 45 -9.10 -19.76 -10.01
C TYR A 45 -10.59 -20.11 -10.11
N PRO A 46 -11.47 -19.50 -9.30
CA PRO A 46 -12.91 -19.63 -9.53
C PRO A 46 -13.24 -19.11 -10.93
N ALA A 47 -14.09 -19.85 -11.64
CA ALA A 47 -14.48 -19.59 -13.01
C ALA A 47 -14.88 -18.11 -13.24
N PRO A 48 -14.56 -17.53 -14.41
CA PRO A 48 -15.03 -16.20 -14.77
C PRO A 48 -16.55 -16.14 -14.66
N PHE A 49 -17.04 -15.12 -13.96
CA PHE A 49 -18.48 -14.93 -13.73
C PHE A 49 -19.21 -14.73 -15.06
N PRO A 50 -20.43 -15.28 -15.22
CA PRO A 50 -21.24 -15.04 -16.40
C PRO A 50 -21.54 -13.54 -16.53
N ASN A 51 -21.29 -13.01 -17.72
CA ASN A 51 -21.62 -11.65 -18.12
C ASN A 51 -23.08 -11.32 -17.74
N GLN A 52 -23.28 -10.33 -16.88
CA GLN A 52 -24.58 -9.66 -16.73
C GLN A 52 -24.81 -8.77 -17.96
N GLN A 53 -25.09 -9.40 -19.10
CA GLN A 53 -25.75 -8.75 -20.22
C GLN A 53 -27.25 -8.88 -20.02
N GLY A 54 -27.92 -7.75 -19.83
CA GLY A 54 -29.34 -7.62 -20.14
C GLY A 54 -30.22 -7.21 -18.97
N MET A 55 -30.25 -5.91 -18.66
CA MET A 55 -31.51 -5.21 -18.32
C MET A 55 -31.40 -3.75 -18.81
N GLN A 56 -31.58 -3.54 -20.11
CA GLN A 56 -31.95 -2.23 -20.66
C GLN A 56 -33.47 -2.09 -20.54
N GLY A 57 -33.92 -1.54 -19.41
CA GLY A 57 -35.30 -1.10 -19.23
C GLY A 57 -35.50 0.25 -19.92
N GLN A 58 -36.21 0.25 -21.04
CA GLN A 58 -36.70 1.45 -21.71
C GLN A 58 -37.77 2.13 -20.83
N GLY A 59 -37.43 3.28 -20.23
CA GLY A 59 -38.38 4.20 -19.63
C GLY A 59 -38.37 5.53 -20.39
N GLN A 60 -39.30 5.68 -21.34
CA GLN A 60 -39.60 6.95 -21.99
C GLN A 60 -40.25 7.90 -20.99
N TRP A 61 -39.57 8.98 -20.62
CA TRP A 61 -40.19 10.13 -19.96
C TRP A 61 -40.26 11.30 -20.94
N GLN A 62 -41.46 11.50 -21.51
CA GLN A 62 -41.83 12.74 -22.19
C GLN A 62 -42.26 13.76 -21.13
N GLY A 63 -41.42 14.76 -20.89
CA GLY A 63 -41.75 15.94 -20.09
C GLY A 63 -41.37 17.19 -20.88
N GLN A 64 -42.34 17.77 -21.59
CA GLN A 64 -42.23 19.10 -22.17
C GLN A 64 -42.28 20.14 -21.05
N GLY A 65 -41.19 20.88 -20.87
CA GLY A 65 -41.11 22.06 -20.02
C GLY A 65 -40.19 23.08 -20.66
N GLN A 66 -40.77 24.02 -21.39
CA GLN A 66 -40.08 25.21 -21.91
C GLN A 66 -39.67 26.13 -20.76
N GLY A 67 -38.41 26.55 -20.72
CA GLY A 67 -37.99 27.56 -19.76
C GLY A 67 -36.50 27.81 -19.66
N GLN A 68 -36.04 28.82 -20.40
CA GLN A 68 -34.89 29.69 -20.12
C GLN A 68 -33.48 29.13 -20.40
N GLN A 69 -33.09 29.44 -21.64
CA GLN A 69 -31.75 29.48 -22.20
C GLN A 69 -30.90 30.54 -21.47
N TRP A 70 -30.13 30.12 -20.45
CA TRP A 70 -29.03 30.91 -19.91
C TRP A 70 -27.72 30.47 -20.59
N GLN A 71 -27.15 31.41 -21.34
CA GLN A 71 -25.81 31.33 -21.92
C GLN A 71 -24.76 31.31 -20.80
N GLY A 72 -24.19 30.13 -20.54
CA GLY A 72 -23.02 29.91 -19.68
C GLY A 72 -21.88 29.29 -20.49
N GLN A 73 -21.46 29.97 -21.56
CA GLN A 73 -20.63 29.41 -22.63
C GLN A 73 -19.12 29.34 -22.33
N ASN A 74 -18.70 29.04 -21.09
CA ASN A 74 -17.26 29.00 -20.74
C ASN A 74 -16.85 28.09 -19.55
N GLN A 75 -17.68 27.13 -19.12
CA GLN A 75 -17.26 26.14 -18.10
C GLN A 75 -17.09 24.70 -18.60
N ASP A 76 -17.49 24.39 -19.83
CA ASP A 76 -17.48 23.01 -20.33
C ASP A 76 -16.12 22.56 -20.91
N GLN A 77 -15.15 23.46 -21.07
CA GLN A 77 -13.87 23.11 -21.71
C GLN A 77 -12.86 22.38 -20.79
N TRP A 78 -13.16 22.25 -19.50
CA TRP A 78 -12.29 21.54 -18.55
C TRP A 78 -12.79 20.12 -18.19
N GLN A 79 -13.98 19.72 -18.65
CA GLN A 79 -14.53 18.38 -18.34
C GLN A 79 -14.21 17.33 -19.42
N ASP A 80 -13.84 17.74 -20.63
CA ASP A 80 -13.59 16.83 -21.77
C ASP A 80 -12.14 16.32 -21.87
N HIS A 81 -11.31 16.44 -20.83
CA HIS A 81 -9.94 15.90 -20.83
C HIS A 81 -9.68 14.74 -19.88
N TYR A 82 -10.74 14.20 -19.25
CA TYR A 82 -10.61 13.01 -18.39
C TYR A 82 -11.42 11.80 -18.84
N GLN A 83 -12.13 11.87 -19.98
CA GLN A 83 -12.97 10.75 -20.46
C GLN A 83 -12.34 9.90 -21.57
N ASP A 84 -11.12 10.21 -22.04
CA ASP A 84 -10.49 9.51 -23.17
C ASP A 84 -9.25 8.67 -22.78
N GLN A 85 -9.36 7.93 -21.66
CA GLN A 85 -8.59 6.69 -21.41
C GLN A 85 -9.52 5.47 -21.53
N GLY A 86 -10.52 5.59 -22.42
CA GLY A 86 -11.37 4.50 -22.87
C GLY A 86 -10.62 3.62 -23.85
N ASP A 87 -9.66 2.87 -23.32
CA ASP A 87 -9.39 1.50 -23.73
C ASP A 87 -8.66 0.88 -22.56
N GLN A 88 -9.45 0.20 -21.73
CA GLN A 88 -9.00 -0.77 -20.75
C GLN A 88 -8.28 -1.89 -21.51
N GLU A 89 -7.06 -1.62 -22.02
CA GLU A 89 -6.03 -2.63 -22.11
C GLU A 89 -6.03 -3.28 -20.74
N SER A 90 -6.65 -4.46 -20.68
CA SER A 90 -6.71 -5.39 -19.57
C SER A 90 -5.46 -5.20 -18.75
N SER A 91 -5.56 -4.43 -17.66
CA SER A 91 -4.43 -3.75 -17.02
C SER A 91 -3.39 -4.80 -16.67
N ALA A 92 -2.46 -5.02 -17.59
CA ALA A 92 -1.54 -6.13 -17.55
C ALA A 92 -0.71 -5.83 -16.31
N ALA A 93 -0.96 -6.60 -15.24
CA ALA A 93 -0.66 -6.23 -13.87
C ALA A 93 0.68 -5.50 -13.81
N VAL A 94 0.62 -4.16 -13.76
CA VAL A 94 1.83 -3.36 -13.91
C VAL A 94 2.68 -3.69 -12.69
N ARG A 95 3.82 -4.32 -12.95
CA ARG A 95 4.69 -4.83 -11.90
C ARG A 95 5.24 -3.66 -11.12
N VAL A 96 4.65 -3.40 -9.97
CA VAL A 96 5.11 -2.35 -9.06
C VAL A 96 6.49 -2.73 -8.53
N GLU A 97 7.46 -1.83 -8.68
CA GLU A 97 8.81 -2.05 -8.17
C GLU A 97 8.79 -2.29 -6.64
N PRO A 98 9.47 -3.34 -6.14
CA PRO A 98 9.47 -3.66 -4.71
C PRO A 98 10.08 -2.52 -3.88
N GLY A 99 11.03 -1.77 -4.45
CA GLY A 99 11.64 -0.60 -3.81
C GLY A 99 10.61 0.49 -3.49
N LYS A 100 9.70 0.80 -4.42
CA LYS A 100 8.60 1.77 -4.18
C LYS A 100 7.68 1.29 -3.06
N ARG A 101 7.35 -0.01 -3.02
CA ARG A 101 6.52 -0.60 -1.96
C ARG A 101 7.20 -0.53 -0.58
N ALA A 102 8.49 -0.84 -0.51
CA ALA A 102 9.26 -0.76 0.72
C ALA A 102 9.43 0.69 1.20
N GLY A 103 9.68 1.62 0.28
CA GLY A 103 9.74 3.05 0.56
C GLY A 103 8.41 3.60 1.09
N ALA A 104 7.30 3.25 0.43
CA ALA A 104 5.95 3.60 0.90
C ALA A 104 5.68 3.04 2.31
N LEU A 105 6.10 1.79 2.57
CA LEU A 105 5.96 1.16 3.87
C LEU A 105 6.74 1.91 4.97
N LEU A 106 7.99 2.30 4.68
CA LEU A 106 8.83 3.04 5.62
C LEU A 106 8.22 4.41 5.95
N ILE A 107 7.73 5.13 4.95
CA ILE A 107 7.05 6.42 5.16
C ILE A 107 5.78 6.22 6.01
N ASP A 108 4.97 5.21 5.70
CA ASP A 108 3.78 4.87 6.50
C ASP A 108 4.14 4.61 7.98
N PHE A 109 5.27 3.95 8.26
CA PHE A 109 5.76 3.71 9.63
C PHE A 109 6.15 5.01 10.35
N VAL A 110 6.88 5.90 9.68
CA VAL A 110 7.27 7.20 10.23
C VAL A 110 6.03 8.05 10.53
N CYS A 111 5.08 8.13 9.59
CA CYS A 111 3.81 8.83 9.79
C CYS A 111 3.02 8.23 10.96
N ALA A 112 2.91 6.90 11.04
CA ALA A 112 2.21 6.22 12.13
C ALA A 112 2.86 6.49 13.50
N TYR A 113 4.20 6.57 13.56
CA TYR A 113 4.91 6.94 14.78
C TYR A 113 4.56 8.37 15.23
N PHE A 114 4.61 9.35 14.32
CA PHE A 114 4.26 10.74 14.66
C PHE A 114 2.80 10.89 15.08
N ILE A 115 1.87 10.24 14.37
CA ILE A 115 0.45 10.21 14.76
C ILE A 115 0.30 9.56 16.14
N GLY A 116 1.02 8.46 16.38
CA GLY A 116 1.05 7.77 17.66
C GLY A 116 1.48 8.68 18.81
N VAL A 117 2.60 9.40 18.65
CA VAL A 117 3.09 10.35 19.66
C VAL A 117 2.10 11.50 19.86
N LEU A 118 1.59 12.08 18.76
CA LEU A 118 0.65 13.19 18.80
C LEU A 118 -0.64 12.84 19.55
N LEU A 119 -1.14 11.61 19.38
CA LEU A 119 -2.34 11.13 20.06
C LEU A 119 -2.06 10.64 21.49
N ALA A 120 -0.92 10.01 21.74
CA ALA A 120 -0.59 9.43 23.05
C ALA A 120 -0.19 10.49 24.08
N VAL A 121 0.55 11.53 23.70
CA VAL A 121 1.05 12.55 24.65
C VAL A 121 -0.10 13.24 25.41
N PRO A 122 -1.17 13.74 24.75
CA PRO A 122 -2.32 14.31 25.46
C PRO A 122 -3.00 13.33 26.42
N MET A 123 -3.03 12.04 26.08
CA MET A 123 -3.66 11.01 26.91
C MET A 123 -2.90 10.78 28.22
N THR A 124 -1.61 11.11 28.27
CA THR A 124 -0.81 11.00 29.51
C THR A 124 -1.25 11.97 30.62
N PHE A 125 -1.95 13.06 30.27
CA PHE A 125 -2.50 13.99 31.27
C PHE A 125 -3.76 13.46 31.96
N ILE A 126 -4.35 12.38 31.46
CA ILE A 126 -5.52 11.73 32.06
C ILE A 126 -5.05 10.37 32.61
N PRO A 127 -4.84 10.21 33.92
CA PRO A 127 -4.16 9.03 34.49
C PRO A 127 -4.73 7.68 34.04
N PHE A 128 -6.06 7.59 33.98
CA PHE A 128 -6.74 6.37 33.52
C PHE A 128 -6.53 6.09 32.04
N LEU A 129 -6.64 7.11 31.17
CA LEU A 129 -6.47 6.92 29.72
C LEU A 129 -5.01 6.73 29.32
N GLY A 130 -4.09 7.44 29.98
CA GLY A 130 -2.65 7.34 29.71
C GLY A 130 -2.10 5.92 29.92
N GLN A 131 -2.72 5.13 30.79
CA GLN A 131 -2.35 3.73 31.00
C GLN A 131 -2.68 2.83 29.79
N PHE A 132 -3.76 3.13 29.05
CA PHE A 132 -4.21 2.33 27.91
C PHE A 132 -3.76 2.89 26.56
N PHE A 133 -3.73 4.22 26.41
CA PHE A 133 -3.50 4.91 25.14
C PHE A 133 -2.06 5.41 24.99
N ASN A 134 -1.10 4.49 25.11
CA ASN A 134 0.31 4.79 24.85
C ASN A 134 0.64 4.69 23.34
N THR A 135 1.83 5.15 22.94
CA THR A 135 2.27 5.09 21.54
C THR A 135 2.31 3.66 20.99
N SER A 136 2.65 2.68 21.83
CA SER A 136 2.67 1.25 21.46
C SER A 136 1.27 0.68 21.18
N PHE A 137 0.21 1.28 21.73
CA PHE A 137 -1.18 0.96 21.40
C PHE A 137 -1.64 1.65 20.12
N VAL A 138 -1.39 2.96 20.01
CA VAL A 138 -1.93 3.77 18.90
C VAL A 138 -1.26 3.43 17.57
N MET A 139 0.05 3.22 17.55
CA MET A 139 0.81 3.02 16.31
C MET A 139 0.36 1.77 15.51
N PRO A 140 0.16 0.58 16.13
CA PRO A 140 -0.40 -0.58 15.43
C PRO A 140 -1.82 -0.34 14.90
N LEU A 141 -2.66 0.40 15.63
CA LEU A 141 -4.00 0.76 15.16
C LEU A 141 -3.92 1.62 13.89
N VAL A 142 -3.05 2.63 13.89
CA VAL A 142 -2.83 3.46 12.69
C VAL A 142 -2.34 2.61 11.52
N LEU A 143 -1.40 1.69 11.75
CA LEU A 143 -0.87 0.80 10.70
C LEU A 143 -1.91 -0.19 10.14
N LEU A 144 -2.83 -0.68 10.98
CA LEU A 144 -3.92 -1.56 10.55
C LEU A 144 -4.87 -0.87 9.58
N PHE A 145 -5.17 0.41 9.84
CA PHE A 145 -6.14 1.20 9.06
C PHE A 145 -5.51 2.16 8.05
N ARG A 146 -4.17 2.21 7.93
CA ARG A 146 -3.47 3.20 7.11
C ARG A 146 -3.91 3.22 5.65
N ASP A 147 -4.41 2.10 5.13
CA ASP A 147 -4.74 1.96 3.71
C ASP A 147 -6.19 2.33 3.40
N CYS A 148 -6.97 2.68 4.42
CA CYS A 148 -8.32 3.23 4.26
C CYS A 148 -8.31 4.72 3.88
N PHE A 149 -7.22 5.44 4.16
CA PHE A 149 -7.09 6.86 3.84
C PHE A 149 -7.00 7.09 2.33
N PHE A 150 -7.30 8.32 1.89
CA PHE A 150 -7.07 8.80 0.52
C PHE A 150 -7.59 7.85 -0.59
N ARG A 151 -8.77 7.25 -0.39
CA ARG A 151 -9.38 6.27 -1.32
C ARG A 151 -8.48 5.05 -1.58
N GLY A 152 -8.01 4.39 -0.53
CA GLY A 152 -7.19 3.18 -0.68
C GLY A 152 -5.67 3.47 -0.69
N ARG A 153 -5.25 4.68 -0.31
CA ARG A 153 -3.85 5.13 -0.31
C ARG A 153 -3.43 5.51 1.10
N GLY A 154 -2.47 4.79 1.67
CA GLY A 154 -1.73 5.29 2.85
C GLY A 154 -0.88 6.51 2.51
N PHE A 155 -0.41 7.25 3.52
CA PHE A 155 0.43 8.45 3.33
C PHE A 155 1.65 8.17 2.42
N GLY A 156 2.40 7.12 2.72
CA GLY A 156 3.57 6.73 1.95
C GLY A 156 3.23 6.20 0.57
N LYS A 157 2.07 5.52 0.43
CA LYS A 157 1.61 5.03 -0.88
C LYS A 157 1.18 6.17 -1.79
N ASN A 158 0.47 7.14 -1.24
CA ASN A 158 0.08 8.34 -1.96
C ASN A 158 1.32 9.09 -2.47
N LEU A 159 2.33 9.28 -1.62
CA LEU A 159 3.60 9.92 -2.01
C LEU A 159 4.39 9.13 -3.07
N MET A 160 4.28 7.80 -3.08
CA MET A 160 4.95 6.93 -4.06
C MET A 160 4.13 6.67 -5.33
N GLY A 161 2.95 7.29 -5.47
CA GLY A 161 2.06 7.06 -6.60
C GLY A 161 1.52 5.63 -6.65
N LEU A 162 1.17 5.08 -5.49
CA LEU A 162 0.62 3.73 -5.33
C LEU A 162 -0.78 3.80 -4.73
N GLN A 163 -1.65 2.93 -5.21
CA GLN A 163 -3.00 2.76 -4.65
C GLN A 163 -3.30 1.29 -4.46
N VAL A 164 -4.05 0.98 -3.40
CA VAL A 164 -4.55 -0.37 -3.21
C VAL A 164 -6.01 -0.43 -3.59
N VAL A 165 -6.29 -1.34 -4.52
CA VAL A 165 -7.59 -1.60 -5.07
C VAL A 165 -8.00 -3.04 -4.77
N ASP A 166 -9.30 -3.27 -4.73
CA ASP A 166 -9.88 -4.60 -4.73
C ASP A 166 -9.52 -5.29 -6.06
N ALA A 167 -8.98 -6.51 -5.97
CA ALA A 167 -8.48 -7.24 -7.14
C ALA A 167 -9.60 -7.68 -8.11
N ARG A 168 -10.85 -7.72 -7.66
CA ARG A 168 -12.01 -8.12 -8.46
C ARG A 168 -12.73 -6.93 -9.07
N THR A 169 -12.91 -5.86 -8.29
CA THR A 169 -13.74 -4.72 -8.71
C THR A 169 -12.92 -3.54 -9.23
N GLY A 170 -11.61 -3.50 -8.96
CA GLY A 170 -10.75 -2.35 -9.24
C GLY A 170 -11.06 -1.12 -8.39
N GLN A 171 -12.02 -1.22 -7.46
CA GLN A 171 -12.40 -0.11 -6.59
C GLN A 171 -11.39 0.08 -5.45
N PRO A 172 -11.31 1.28 -4.86
CA PRO A 172 -10.53 1.52 -3.64
C PRO A 172 -10.75 0.47 -2.55
N CYS A 173 -9.65 0.09 -1.89
CA CYS A 173 -9.66 -0.83 -0.76
C CYS A 173 -10.61 -0.36 0.35
N THR A 174 -11.49 -1.25 0.82
CA THR A 174 -12.37 -1.00 1.96
C THR A 174 -11.60 -1.06 3.29
N LEU A 175 -12.22 -0.55 4.37
CA LEU A 175 -11.65 -0.60 5.73
C LEU A 175 -11.35 -2.04 6.18
N VAL A 176 -12.27 -2.97 5.91
CA VAL A 176 -12.11 -4.39 6.27
C VAL A 176 -10.96 -5.02 5.50
N GLN A 177 -10.81 -4.69 4.22
CA GLN A 177 -9.69 -5.14 3.40
C GLN A 177 -8.35 -4.57 3.89
N SER A 178 -8.30 -3.28 4.27
CA SER A 178 -7.11 -2.67 4.88
C SER A 178 -6.71 -3.44 6.15
N PHE A 179 -7.67 -3.69 7.04
CA PHE A 179 -7.43 -4.44 8.27
C PHE A 179 -6.89 -5.85 7.99
N LYS A 180 -7.57 -6.63 7.14
CA LYS A 180 -7.13 -7.98 6.75
C LYS A 180 -5.73 -7.98 6.15
N ARG A 181 -5.42 -7.02 5.28
CA ARG A 181 -4.13 -6.93 4.61
C ARG A 181 -2.98 -6.62 5.55
N ASN A 182 -3.21 -5.74 6.53
CA ASN A 182 -2.19 -5.29 7.47
C ASN A 182 -2.09 -6.15 8.73
N ILE A 183 -3.05 -7.04 9.02
CA ILE A 183 -3.02 -7.87 10.23
C ILE A 183 -1.79 -8.78 10.29
N ILE A 184 -1.34 -9.31 9.15
CA ILE A 184 -0.15 -10.17 9.08
C ILE A 184 1.09 -9.37 9.48
N LEU A 185 1.22 -8.14 8.98
CA LEU A 185 2.32 -7.25 9.35
C LEU A 185 2.24 -6.81 10.82
N CYS A 186 1.02 -6.60 11.34
CA CYS A 186 0.78 -6.09 12.68
C CYS A 186 0.71 -7.19 13.75
N ALA A 187 0.77 -8.48 13.39
CA ALA A 187 0.55 -9.58 14.32
C ALA A 187 1.42 -9.52 15.59
N PRO A 188 2.74 -9.23 15.54
CA PRO A 188 3.56 -9.10 16.75
C PRO A 188 3.09 -7.98 17.66
N TYR A 189 2.68 -6.86 17.07
CA TYR A 189 2.20 -5.70 17.82
C TYR A 189 0.84 -5.98 18.47
N ILE A 190 -0.04 -6.74 17.80
CA ILE A 190 -1.32 -7.17 18.38
C ILE A 190 -1.08 -8.09 19.58
N VAL A 191 -0.16 -9.04 19.49
CA VAL A 191 0.20 -9.92 20.62
C VAL A 191 0.76 -9.10 21.79
N LEU A 192 1.67 -8.17 21.51
CA LEU A 192 2.23 -7.26 22.50
C LEU A 192 1.14 -6.39 23.14
N LEU A 193 0.21 -5.90 22.34
CA LEU A 193 -0.93 -5.12 22.82
C LEU A 193 -1.79 -5.93 23.79
N LEU A 194 -2.20 -7.14 23.39
CA LEU A 194 -3.02 -8.02 24.23
C LEU A 194 -2.31 -8.33 25.55
N ALA A 195 -1.01 -8.59 25.53
CA ALA A 195 -0.22 -8.83 26.74
C ALA A 195 -0.23 -7.61 27.68
N ASN A 196 -0.05 -6.39 27.14
CA ASN A 196 -0.11 -5.17 27.94
C ASN A 196 -1.52 -4.92 28.52
N VAL A 197 -2.59 -5.14 27.73
CA VAL A 197 -3.97 -4.97 28.20
C VAL A 197 -4.28 -5.95 29.33
N ILE A 198 -3.93 -7.24 29.16
CA ILE A 198 -4.12 -8.26 30.19
C ILE A 198 -3.36 -7.90 31.46
N SER A 199 -2.09 -7.48 31.33
CA SER A 199 -1.28 -7.03 32.47
C SER A 199 -1.91 -5.84 33.20
N ASN A 200 -2.38 -4.84 32.46
CA ASN A 200 -3.06 -3.67 33.04
C ASN A 200 -4.32 -4.08 33.81
N ILE A 201 -5.11 -5.02 33.28
CA ILE A 201 -6.30 -5.56 33.96
C ILE A 201 -5.90 -6.32 35.24
N LEU A 202 -4.85 -7.13 35.19
CA LEU A 202 -4.35 -7.86 36.36
C LEU A 202 -3.81 -6.92 37.45
N GLN A 203 -3.18 -5.81 37.07
CA GLN A 203 -2.75 -4.78 38.02
C GLN A 203 -3.94 -4.09 38.70
N LEU A 204 -5.02 -3.83 37.95
CA LEU A 204 -6.26 -3.26 38.51
C LEU A 204 -6.96 -4.20 39.50
N ALA A 205 -6.76 -5.52 39.41
CA ALA A 205 -7.30 -6.47 40.39
C ALA A 205 -6.63 -6.36 41.78
N ASN A 206 -5.52 -5.63 41.89
CA ASN A 206 -4.94 -5.03 43.10
C ASN A 206 -4.99 -5.90 44.38
N LEU A 207 -4.33 -7.07 44.35
CA LEU A 207 -4.10 -7.86 45.56
C LEU A 207 -3.22 -7.06 46.54
N PRO A 208 -3.58 -6.95 47.83
CA PRO A 208 -2.94 -6.06 48.82
C PRO A 208 -1.61 -6.61 49.37
N PHE A 209 -0.85 -7.34 48.54
CA PHE A 209 0.39 -7.99 48.94
C PHE A 209 1.60 -7.32 48.24
N PRO A 210 2.51 -6.65 48.96
CA PRO A 210 3.66 -5.97 48.36
C PRO A 210 4.59 -6.89 47.54
N TRP A 211 4.77 -8.13 48.01
CA TRP A 211 5.56 -9.14 47.30
C TRP A 211 4.88 -9.56 45.99
N TRP A 212 3.54 -9.58 45.94
CA TRP A 212 2.78 -9.88 44.73
C TRP A 212 3.01 -8.80 43.67
N GLN A 213 2.98 -7.53 44.05
CA GLN A 213 3.22 -6.42 43.12
C GLN A 213 4.63 -6.50 42.51
N THR A 214 5.64 -6.82 43.33
CA THR A 214 7.02 -6.97 42.87
C THR A 214 7.19 -8.16 41.94
N ALA A 215 6.64 -9.32 42.33
CA ALA A 215 6.70 -10.54 41.53
C ALA A 215 5.95 -10.38 40.19
N HIS A 216 4.76 -9.81 40.21
CA HIS A 216 3.97 -9.53 39.02
C HIS A 216 4.72 -8.60 38.06
N LYS A 217 5.35 -7.54 38.57
CA LYS A 217 6.16 -6.63 37.75
C LYS A 217 7.34 -7.36 37.09
N MET A 218 8.08 -8.19 37.83
CA MET A 218 9.20 -8.95 37.27
C MET A 218 8.77 -9.94 36.17
N VAL A 219 7.68 -10.68 36.42
CA VAL A 219 7.11 -11.62 35.44
C VAL A 219 6.62 -10.87 34.21
N HIS A 220 5.93 -9.75 34.41
CA HIS A 220 5.45 -8.89 33.33
C HIS A 220 6.60 -8.38 32.46
N ASP A 221 7.62 -7.76 33.06
CA ASP A 221 8.74 -7.16 32.32
C ASP A 221 9.49 -8.25 31.53
N SER A 222 9.64 -9.45 32.11
CA SER A 222 10.25 -10.61 31.44
C SER A 222 9.39 -11.13 30.27
N LEU A 223 8.08 -11.24 30.46
CA LEU A 223 7.14 -11.69 29.42
C LEU A 223 7.09 -10.71 28.25
N ILE A 224 6.99 -9.41 28.55
CA ILE A 224 7.00 -8.36 27.52
C ILE A 224 8.34 -8.36 26.77
N GLY A 225 9.47 -8.50 27.47
CA GLY A 225 10.79 -8.62 26.83
C GLY A 225 10.87 -9.82 25.87
N LEU A 226 10.36 -10.98 26.29
CA LEU A 226 10.32 -12.18 25.43
C LEU A 226 9.44 -11.96 24.19
N ILE A 227 8.23 -11.40 24.37
CA ILE A 227 7.31 -11.10 23.26
C ILE A 227 7.96 -10.10 22.29
N GLN A 228 8.67 -9.10 22.79
CA GLN A 228 9.40 -8.15 21.94
C GLN A 228 10.51 -8.82 21.14
N ILE A 229 11.31 -9.70 21.75
CA ILE A 229 12.37 -10.44 21.05
C ILE A 229 11.75 -11.31 19.93
N VAL A 230 10.71 -12.07 20.24
CA VAL A 230 9.99 -12.90 19.25
C VAL A 230 9.38 -12.02 18.16
N GLY A 231 8.80 -10.88 18.52
CA GLY A 231 8.24 -9.93 17.58
C GLY A 231 9.28 -9.29 16.66
N MET A 232 10.46 -8.97 17.17
CA MET A 232 11.58 -8.47 16.36
C MET A 232 12.09 -9.53 15.39
N ILE A 233 12.22 -10.79 15.83
CA ILE A 233 12.57 -11.91 14.96
C ILE A 233 11.49 -12.09 13.88
N TYR A 234 10.20 -12.02 14.26
CA TYR A 234 9.10 -12.10 13.31
C TYR A 234 9.20 -11.00 12.25
N ILE A 235 9.38 -9.75 12.63
CA ILE A 235 9.52 -8.64 11.66
C ILE A 235 10.75 -8.83 10.78
N ALA A 236 11.89 -9.20 11.37
CA ALA A 236 13.14 -9.42 10.65
C ALA A 236 13.05 -10.55 9.60
N VAL A 237 12.15 -11.52 9.79
CA VAL A 237 11.95 -12.64 8.85
C VAL A 237 10.78 -12.40 7.90
N VAL A 238 9.61 -12.04 8.45
CA VAL A 238 8.36 -11.94 7.69
C VAL A 238 8.36 -10.75 6.75
N LEU A 239 8.91 -9.60 7.15
CA LEU A 239 8.91 -8.41 6.28
C LEU A 239 9.78 -8.63 5.02
N PRO A 240 11.04 -9.12 5.12
CA PRO A 240 11.81 -9.48 3.93
C PRO A 240 11.17 -10.60 3.11
N MET A 241 10.54 -11.59 3.75
CA MET A 241 9.87 -12.68 3.05
C MET A 241 8.65 -12.18 2.24
N GLU A 242 7.84 -11.28 2.79
CA GLU A 242 6.73 -10.64 2.07
C GLU A 242 7.22 -9.76 0.91
N CYS A 243 8.32 -9.01 1.10
CA CYS A 243 8.96 -8.23 0.05
C CYS A 243 9.51 -9.12 -1.08
N TYR A 244 10.21 -10.21 -0.73
CA TYR A 244 10.74 -11.18 -1.68
C TYR A 244 9.62 -11.88 -2.45
N ARG A 245 8.53 -12.26 -1.78
CA ARG A 245 7.36 -12.86 -2.43
C ARG A 245 6.74 -11.90 -3.44
N ALA A 246 6.54 -10.64 -3.07
CA ALA A 246 6.03 -9.63 -3.99
C ALA A 246 6.97 -9.39 -5.17
N TRP A 247 8.29 -9.45 -4.96
CA TRP A 247 9.25 -9.29 -6.05
C TRP A 247 9.27 -10.49 -7.01
N LYS A 248 9.24 -11.72 -6.49
CA LYS A 248 9.40 -12.95 -7.30
C LYS A 248 8.16 -13.24 -8.15
N ARG A 249 6.96 -12.87 -7.69
CA ARG A 249 5.72 -13.22 -8.38
C ARG A 249 5.40 -12.27 -9.53
N PRO A 250 4.81 -12.77 -10.62
CA PRO A 250 4.41 -11.95 -11.75
C PRO A 250 3.27 -10.97 -11.38
N ASP A 251 2.37 -11.38 -10.49
CA ASP A 251 1.24 -10.54 -9.99
C ASP A 251 1.66 -9.52 -8.91
N SER A 252 2.91 -9.60 -8.44
CA SER A 252 3.44 -8.79 -7.35
C SER A 252 2.60 -8.82 -6.06
N LEU A 253 1.85 -9.89 -5.77
CA LEU A 253 0.98 -9.99 -4.59
C LEU A 253 1.72 -10.50 -3.34
N ARG A 254 1.57 -9.77 -2.24
CA ARG A 254 1.96 -10.21 -0.87
C ARG A 254 0.92 -11.18 -0.29
N LYS A 255 1.25 -11.90 0.79
CA LYS A 255 0.25 -12.75 1.47
C LYS A 255 -0.90 -11.92 2.02
N GLY A 256 -0.58 -10.74 2.56
CA GLY A 256 -1.61 -9.80 3.01
C GLY A 256 -2.55 -9.38 1.87
N ASP A 257 -1.99 -9.13 0.69
CA ASP A 257 -2.75 -8.71 -0.49
C ASP A 257 -3.72 -9.81 -0.94
N GLU A 258 -3.24 -11.06 -1.02
CA GLU A 258 -4.07 -12.24 -1.33
C GLU A 258 -5.18 -12.47 -0.30
N PHE A 259 -4.81 -12.44 0.99
CA PHE A 259 -5.75 -12.67 2.08
C PHE A 259 -6.88 -11.64 2.11
N ALA A 260 -6.57 -10.40 1.72
CA ALA A 260 -7.55 -9.33 1.62
C ALA A 260 -8.29 -9.29 0.26
N GLY A 261 -7.84 -10.05 -0.75
CA GLY A 261 -8.37 -9.96 -2.11
C GLY A 261 -8.08 -8.59 -2.75
N THR A 262 -6.90 -8.03 -2.50
CA THR A 262 -6.48 -6.71 -2.97
C THR A 262 -5.21 -6.78 -3.80
N MET A 263 -4.95 -5.73 -4.59
CA MET A 263 -3.70 -5.57 -5.32
C MET A 263 -3.24 -4.11 -5.31
N VAL A 264 -1.93 -3.89 -5.51
CA VAL A 264 -1.37 -2.54 -5.60
C VAL A 264 -1.20 -2.18 -7.07
N VAL A 265 -1.73 -1.02 -7.45
CA VAL A 265 -1.59 -0.44 -8.79
C VAL A 265 -0.84 0.89 -8.71
N GLU A 266 -0.21 1.30 -9.80
CA GLU A 266 0.31 2.66 -9.93
C GLU A 266 -0.87 3.63 -10.11
N ALA A 267 -0.82 4.75 -9.40
CA ALA A 267 -1.83 5.80 -9.47
C ALA A 267 -1.14 7.16 -9.28
N GLY A 268 -1.70 8.22 -9.86
CA GLY A 268 -1.23 9.58 -9.59
C GLY A 268 -1.35 9.92 -8.09
N MET A 269 -0.47 10.80 -7.60
CA MET A 269 -0.59 11.36 -6.26
C MET A 269 -1.89 12.17 -6.16
N ASP A 270 -2.68 11.94 -5.12
CA ASP A 270 -3.97 12.61 -4.93
C ASP A 270 -4.29 12.77 -3.45
N PHE A 271 -4.24 14.02 -2.97
CA PHE A 271 -4.55 14.41 -1.59
C PHE A 271 -5.94 15.05 -1.46
N SER A 272 -6.74 15.08 -2.53
CA SER A 272 -7.99 15.84 -2.58
C SER A 272 -9.12 15.23 -1.73
N ASN A 273 -9.07 13.93 -1.44
CA ASN A 273 -10.14 13.20 -0.76
C ASN A 273 -9.57 12.32 0.37
N PRO A 274 -9.31 12.87 1.57
CA PRO A 274 -8.65 12.12 2.65
C PRO A 274 -9.46 10.96 3.23
N LEU A 275 -10.79 11.03 3.13
CA LEU A 275 -11.70 10.02 3.66
C LEU A 275 -12.43 9.28 2.52
N PRO A 276 -12.68 7.96 2.68
CA PRO A 276 -13.57 7.23 1.79
C PRO A 276 -15.00 7.81 1.89
N ARG A 277 -15.71 7.84 0.76
CA ARG A 277 -17.14 8.20 0.71
C ARG A 277 -17.99 7.02 1.13
#